data_AF-A0A497P610-F1
#
_entry.id   AF-A0A497P610-F1
#
_cell.length_a   1.000
_cell.length_b   1.000
_cell.length_c   1.000
_cell.angle_alpha   90.00
_cell.angle_beta   90.00
_cell.angle_gamma   90.00
#
_symmetry.space_group_name_H-M   'P 1'
#
loop_
_entity.id
_entity.type
_entity.pdbx_description
1 polymer ?
#
loop_
_entity_poly.entity_id
_entity_poly.type
_entity_poly.pdbx_seq_one_letter_code
_entity_poly.pdbx_strand_id
1 'polypeptide(L)'
;MNNDVFCEDKVRERVLLLRRYLYHLEWEWPNEVKEKISKEVFNGQLPVHGKVNIHDLAWRISDGQLEIMINLSPVKDYYTFRGKYYTVKNGILIFHGSWDEVKNSVKQILRKHGKKGYALLKALVEIDAAPFERIAARASEIYGDRFYPSKLIAELRDVWDLAWEVGTNKYPAWAMPEEVKPAVIEVLAEFEATPVPTLRTRDAEQEFLEVIKMEEEFKNYLSGLLKDRLEETIKFGRKYMSPQFLVEYLQDLFGPVIFFDHLLTITQQYSICDVEVVTGEGERALNIGFNLALFGEPGTGKTFATKDMILGNESQNVPPHGLPGLNRYCGGMTPAKFIAIGEAYQGRRFNFIITEFNDWFKYRGMVEPLKLAMERGTIRYETKTYTVGPYKFTSFFSVNYNTKVGERGYEVTVSDPNFNAIEDRMLCRLHRLTKEKYSELAKSQRKLMLGILQRKMTRVAPKLRDHLTLIYAIGSKHWLVAGSFHEKKILLTDEMLNLLDKASSLILEHLETKTVPFSMRLERRAVQLASAMSLMNYFRTRSDVIPIDSTAARMAIQFFVEEAWIRSKETFSLYDVLKELF
;
A
#
# COMPACT_ATOMS: atom_id res chain seq x y z
N MET A 1 1.34 12.51 -24.82
CA MET A 1 0.70 11.23 -25.18
C MET A 1 -0.68 11.01 -24.55
N ASN A 2 -1.21 11.89 -23.68
CA ASN A 2 -2.48 11.61 -22.97
C ASN A 2 -3.77 12.11 -23.67
N ASN A 3 -3.72 13.09 -24.58
CA ASN A 3 -4.96 13.62 -25.19
C ASN A 3 -5.61 12.67 -26.20
N ASP A 4 -4.84 11.82 -26.87
CA ASP A 4 -5.38 10.87 -27.87
C ASP A 4 -6.14 9.72 -27.21
N VAL A 5 -5.67 9.24 -26.05
CA VAL A 5 -6.31 8.16 -25.27
C VAL A 5 -7.70 8.58 -24.74
N PHE A 6 -7.85 9.84 -24.30
CA PHE A 6 -9.15 10.36 -23.85
C PHE A 6 -10.18 10.46 -24.98
N CYS A 7 -9.74 10.60 -26.22
CA CYS A 7 -10.62 10.67 -27.38
C CYS A 7 -11.15 9.27 -27.77
N GLU A 8 -10.28 8.26 -27.70
CA GLU A 8 -10.59 6.89 -28.13
C GLU A 8 -11.56 6.17 -27.17
N ASP A 9 -11.39 6.29 -25.86
CA ASP A 9 -12.31 5.70 -24.86
C ASP A 9 -13.74 6.26 -25.01
N LYS A 10 -13.85 7.59 -25.21
CA LYS A 10 -15.15 8.26 -25.40
C LYS A 10 -15.83 7.81 -26.69
N VAL A 11 -15.06 7.61 -27.77
CA VAL A 11 -15.58 7.07 -29.04
C VAL A 11 -16.05 5.62 -28.87
N ARG A 12 -15.33 4.79 -28.12
CA ARG A 12 -15.74 3.40 -27.84
C ARG A 12 -17.12 3.34 -27.17
N GLU A 13 -17.40 4.21 -26.20
CA GLU A 13 -18.73 4.28 -25.56
C GLU A 13 -19.81 4.74 -26.54
N ARG A 14 -19.52 5.71 -27.41
CA ARG A 14 -20.46 6.12 -28.46
C ARG A 14 -20.79 4.96 -29.39
N VAL A 15 -19.81 4.14 -29.78
CA VAL A 15 -20.05 2.95 -30.60
C VAL A 15 -21.01 1.98 -29.89
N LEU A 16 -20.81 1.75 -28.58
CA LEU A 16 -21.70 0.88 -27.80
C LEU A 16 -23.12 1.45 -27.70
N LEU A 17 -23.26 2.75 -27.46
CA LEU A 17 -24.55 3.45 -27.44
C LEU A 17 -25.28 3.33 -28.77
N LEU A 18 -24.61 3.64 -29.88
CA LEU A 18 -25.18 3.55 -31.21
C LEU A 18 -25.60 2.12 -31.56
N ARG A 19 -24.79 1.11 -31.24
CA ARG A 19 -25.17 -0.30 -31.45
C ARG A 19 -26.35 -0.73 -30.59
N ARG A 20 -26.45 -0.26 -29.34
CA ARG A 20 -27.52 -0.66 -28.43
C ARG A 20 -28.85 -0.02 -28.79
N TYR A 21 -28.86 1.30 -28.96
CA TYR A 21 -30.09 2.07 -29.16
C TYR A 21 -30.46 2.21 -30.64
N LEU A 22 -29.50 2.07 -31.56
CA LEU A 22 -29.68 2.35 -32.98
C LEU A 22 -29.09 1.24 -33.86
N TYR A 23 -29.23 -0.04 -33.44
CA TYR A 23 -28.79 -1.21 -34.22
C TYR A 23 -29.35 -1.22 -35.65
N HIS A 24 -30.51 -0.59 -35.88
CA HIS A 24 -31.12 -0.39 -37.19
C HIS A 24 -30.20 0.32 -38.20
N LEU A 25 -29.22 1.10 -37.75
CA LEU A 25 -28.24 1.78 -38.61
C LEU A 25 -27.31 0.78 -39.34
N GLU A 26 -27.08 -0.40 -38.77
CA GLU A 26 -26.23 -1.45 -39.35
C GLU A 26 -26.99 -2.36 -40.34
N TRP A 27 -28.30 -2.16 -40.52
CA TRP A 27 -29.10 -2.92 -41.49
C TRP A 27 -28.81 -2.49 -42.93
N GLU A 28 -29.05 -3.36 -43.92
CA GLU A 28 -28.77 -3.03 -45.33
C GLU A 28 -29.92 -2.24 -45.99
N TRP A 29 -31.16 -2.52 -45.58
CA TRP A 29 -32.35 -1.89 -46.13
C TRP A 29 -32.68 -0.56 -45.42
N PRO A 30 -33.41 0.35 -46.10
CA PRO A 30 -33.93 1.58 -45.50
C PRO A 30 -34.90 1.25 -44.36
N ASN A 31 -34.90 2.10 -43.33
CA ASN A 31 -35.83 2.01 -42.21
C ASN A 31 -36.16 3.40 -41.68
N GLU A 32 -37.31 3.51 -41.01
CA GLU A 32 -37.85 4.77 -40.51
C GLU A 32 -36.88 5.49 -39.56
N VAL A 33 -36.10 4.74 -38.78
CA VAL A 33 -35.10 5.30 -37.86
C VAL A 33 -33.94 5.95 -38.63
N LYS A 34 -33.43 5.31 -39.69
CA LYS A 34 -32.40 5.88 -40.58
C LYS A 34 -32.90 7.13 -41.29
N GLU A 35 -34.13 7.12 -41.78
CA GLU A 35 -34.73 8.26 -42.48
C GLU A 35 -34.87 9.47 -41.54
N LYS A 36 -35.39 9.25 -40.33
CA LYS A 36 -35.51 10.28 -39.29
C LYS A 36 -34.15 10.84 -38.90
N ILE A 37 -33.16 9.98 -38.61
CA ILE A 37 -31.81 10.42 -38.24
C ILE A 37 -31.14 11.16 -39.39
N SER A 38 -31.24 10.66 -40.63
CA SER A 38 -30.65 11.34 -41.79
C SER A 38 -31.22 12.74 -41.93
N LYS A 39 -32.55 12.88 -41.84
CA LYS A 39 -33.25 14.17 -42.00
C LYS A 39 -33.00 15.13 -40.83
N GLU A 40 -33.16 14.68 -39.60
CA GLU A 40 -33.19 15.54 -38.41
C GLU A 40 -31.80 15.84 -37.82
N VAL A 41 -30.82 14.94 -38.02
CA VAL A 41 -29.48 15.06 -37.43
C VAL A 41 -28.42 15.43 -38.46
N PHE A 42 -28.58 14.96 -39.71
CA PHE A 42 -27.60 15.12 -40.78
C PHE A 42 -28.13 15.87 -42.01
N ASN A 43 -29.30 16.50 -41.94
CA ASN A 43 -29.91 17.26 -43.06
C ASN A 43 -29.96 16.48 -44.39
N GLY A 44 -30.22 15.18 -44.33
CA GLY A 44 -30.31 14.27 -45.49
C GLY A 44 -28.97 13.69 -45.97
N GLN A 45 -27.85 13.99 -45.29
CA GLN A 45 -26.51 13.57 -45.73
C GLN A 45 -26.12 12.16 -45.26
N LEU A 46 -26.88 11.54 -44.34
CA LEU A 46 -26.61 10.18 -43.90
C LEU A 46 -27.24 9.18 -44.89
N PRO A 47 -26.50 8.16 -45.38
CA PRO A 47 -27.04 7.16 -46.29
C PRO A 47 -28.20 6.38 -45.66
N VAL A 48 -29.34 6.39 -46.34
CA VAL A 48 -30.52 5.60 -45.94
C VAL A 48 -30.46 4.17 -46.49
N HIS A 49 -29.77 3.99 -47.64
CA HIS A 49 -29.49 2.69 -48.24
C HIS A 49 -28.07 2.23 -47.89
N GLY A 50 -27.92 0.95 -47.51
CA GLY A 50 -26.63 0.36 -47.12
C GLY A 50 -26.32 0.47 -45.62
N LYS A 51 -25.29 -0.26 -45.19
CA LYS A 51 -24.85 -0.27 -43.78
C LYS A 51 -24.11 1.01 -43.45
N VAL A 52 -24.47 1.63 -42.32
CA VAL A 52 -23.70 2.75 -41.77
C VAL A 52 -22.54 2.19 -40.93
N ASN A 53 -21.32 2.65 -41.20
CA ASN A 53 -20.19 2.31 -40.34
C ASN A 53 -20.30 3.06 -39.00
N ILE A 54 -20.70 2.35 -37.95
CA ILE A 54 -20.93 2.92 -36.62
C ILE A 54 -19.65 3.50 -36.01
N HIS A 55 -18.49 2.90 -36.29
CA HIS A 55 -17.22 3.40 -35.76
C HIS A 55 -16.88 4.77 -36.36
N ASP A 56 -17.00 4.91 -37.68
CA ASP A 56 -16.75 6.19 -38.37
C ASP A 56 -17.78 7.25 -37.98
N LEU A 57 -19.04 6.83 -37.77
CA LEU A 57 -20.11 7.71 -37.30
C LEU A 57 -19.81 8.24 -35.89
N ALA A 58 -19.40 7.38 -34.97
CA ALA A 58 -19.08 7.74 -33.58
C ALA A 58 -17.97 8.81 -33.47
N TRP A 59 -17.02 8.80 -34.41
CA TRP A 59 -15.97 9.81 -34.55
C TRP A 59 -16.48 11.17 -35.06
N ARG A 60 -17.51 11.17 -35.91
CA ARG A 60 -17.99 12.38 -36.60
C ARG A 60 -19.08 13.14 -35.84
N ILE A 61 -19.83 12.46 -34.97
CA ILE A 61 -20.95 13.07 -34.26
C ILE A 61 -20.52 13.87 -33.03
N SER A 62 -21.23 14.97 -32.77
CA SER A 62 -21.14 15.72 -31.52
C SER A 62 -22.02 15.10 -30.42
N ASP A 63 -21.79 15.50 -29.17
CA ASP A 63 -22.61 15.06 -28.03
C ASP A 63 -24.09 15.48 -28.20
N GLY A 64 -24.36 16.68 -28.73
CA GLY A 64 -25.74 17.12 -29.03
C GLY A 64 -26.41 16.35 -30.16
N GLN A 65 -25.66 15.95 -31.20
CA GLN A 65 -26.20 15.07 -32.25
C GLN A 65 -26.53 13.68 -31.70
N LEU A 66 -25.67 13.14 -30.83
CA LEU A 66 -25.90 11.85 -30.18
C LEU A 66 -27.17 11.86 -29.33
N GLU A 67 -27.44 12.94 -28.58
CA GLU A 67 -28.66 13.08 -27.79
C GLU A 67 -29.93 13.03 -28.66
N ILE A 68 -29.96 13.78 -29.77
CA ILE A 68 -31.08 13.77 -30.71
C ILE A 68 -31.27 12.35 -31.29
N MET A 69 -30.17 11.71 -31.67
CA MET A 69 -30.20 10.34 -32.20
C MET A 69 -30.78 9.33 -31.20
N ILE A 70 -30.40 9.39 -29.92
CA ILE A 70 -30.94 8.51 -28.88
C ILE A 70 -32.43 8.80 -28.63
N ASN A 71 -32.85 10.08 -28.65
CA ASN A 71 -34.25 10.45 -28.48
C ASN A 71 -35.18 9.92 -29.59
N LEU A 72 -34.63 9.74 -30.80
CA LEU A 72 -35.30 9.14 -31.95
C LEU A 72 -35.29 7.60 -31.96
N SER A 73 -34.57 6.98 -31.03
CA SER A 73 -34.54 5.52 -30.92
C SER A 73 -35.90 4.97 -30.47
N PRO A 74 -36.44 3.95 -31.16
CA PRO A 74 -37.66 3.27 -30.73
C PRO A 74 -37.44 2.40 -29.47
N VAL A 75 -36.19 2.16 -29.08
CA VAL A 75 -35.82 1.31 -27.94
C VAL A 75 -35.22 2.10 -26.77
N LYS A 76 -35.34 3.44 -26.77
CA LYS A 76 -34.73 4.31 -25.75
C LYS A 76 -35.14 3.96 -24.32
N ASP A 77 -36.40 3.56 -24.11
CA ASP A 77 -36.92 3.28 -22.78
C ASP A 77 -36.65 1.83 -22.32
N TYR A 78 -36.14 0.97 -23.21
CA TYR A 78 -35.97 -0.47 -22.93
C TYR A 78 -34.60 -0.82 -22.35
N TYR A 79 -33.59 0.01 -22.58
CA TYR A 79 -32.22 -0.26 -22.17
C TYR A 79 -31.69 0.81 -21.23
N THR A 80 -30.81 0.39 -20.33
CA THR A 80 -29.93 1.25 -19.56
C THR A 80 -28.52 1.23 -20.17
N PHE A 81 -27.78 2.31 -19.95
CA PHE A 81 -26.36 2.39 -20.30
C PHE A 81 -25.62 3.11 -19.19
N ARG A 82 -24.55 2.51 -18.66
CA ARG A 82 -23.80 3.05 -17.52
C ARG A 82 -22.30 3.10 -17.82
N GLY A 83 -21.91 4.04 -18.67
CA GLY A 83 -20.52 4.26 -19.07
C GLY A 83 -19.74 5.20 -18.15
N LYS A 84 -18.48 5.44 -18.52
CA LYS A 84 -17.54 6.39 -17.92
C LYS A 84 -17.85 7.83 -18.33
N TYR A 85 -18.38 8.05 -19.53
CA TYR A 85 -18.69 9.39 -20.04
C TYR A 85 -20.19 9.62 -20.23
N TYR A 86 -20.95 8.56 -20.52
CA TYR A 86 -22.38 8.64 -20.82
C TYR A 86 -23.21 7.73 -19.94
N THR A 87 -24.40 8.20 -19.59
CA THR A 87 -25.41 7.42 -18.88
C THR A 87 -26.74 7.55 -19.57
N VAL A 88 -27.43 6.45 -19.83
CA VAL A 88 -28.82 6.44 -20.30
C VAL A 88 -29.69 5.79 -19.24
N LYS A 89 -30.66 6.57 -18.74
CA LYS A 89 -31.62 6.11 -17.73
C LYS A 89 -33.01 6.60 -18.10
N ASN A 90 -33.98 5.70 -18.13
CA ASN A 90 -35.38 5.98 -18.52
C ASN A 90 -35.47 6.74 -19.87
N GLY A 91 -34.69 6.30 -20.87
CA GLY A 91 -34.68 6.91 -22.21
C GLY A 91 -33.97 8.26 -22.33
N ILE A 92 -33.41 8.80 -21.25
CA ILE A 92 -32.71 10.10 -21.25
C ILE A 92 -31.20 9.87 -21.23
N LEU A 93 -30.49 10.45 -22.23
CA LEU A 93 -29.04 10.48 -22.27
C LEU A 93 -28.51 11.63 -21.42
N ILE A 94 -27.59 11.32 -20.51
CA ILE A 94 -26.90 12.26 -19.62
C ILE A 94 -25.41 12.21 -19.95
N PHE A 95 -24.79 13.37 -20.14
CA PHE A 95 -23.35 13.53 -20.42
C PHE A 95 -22.49 13.45 -19.15
N HIS A 96 -22.78 12.45 -18.32
CA HIS A 96 -22.06 12.15 -17.10
C HIS A 96 -21.92 10.64 -16.96
N GLY A 97 -20.76 10.18 -16.47
CA GLY A 97 -20.52 8.76 -16.22
C GLY A 97 -21.21 8.26 -14.96
N SER A 98 -21.54 6.97 -14.94
CA SER A 98 -22.09 6.25 -13.78
C SER A 98 -21.11 5.22 -13.21
N TRP A 99 -19.83 5.26 -13.62
CA TRP A 99 -18.84 4.28 -13.16
C TRP A 99 -18.65 4.28 -11.64
N ASP A 100 -18.71 5.42 -10.96
CA ASP A 100 -18.58 5.44 -9.50
C ASP A 100 -19.78 4.76 -8.82
N GLU A 101 -20.99 4.91 -9.36
CA GLU A 101 -22.19 4.21 -8.90
C GLU A 101 -22.09 2.69 -9.14
N VAL A 102 -21.60 2.29 -10.31
CA VAL A 102 -21.32 0.89 -10.66
C VAL A 102 -20.30 0.30 -9.69
N LYS A 103 -19.18 0.99 -9.46
CA LYS A 103 -18.12 0.54 -8.53
C LYS A 103 -18.65 0.39 -7.11
N ASN A 104 -19.47 1.34 -6.65
CA ASN A 104 -20.12 1.26 -5.34
C ASN A 104 -21.08 0.06 -5.24
N SER A 105 -21.85 -0.21 -6.30
CA SER A 105 -22.73 -1.37 -6.38
C SER A 105 -21.95 -2.69 -6.28
N VAL A 106 -20.85 -2.82 -7.03
CA VAL A 106 -19.97 -4.00 -6.98
C VAL A 106 -19.37 -4.17 -5.58
N LYS A 107 -18.89 -3.10 -4.94
CA LYS A 107 -18.39 -3.14 -3.56
C LYS A 107 -19.45 -3.61 -2.57
N GLN A 108 -20.70 -3.17 -2.71
CA GLN A 108 -21.81 -3.61 -1.86
C GLN A 108 -22.13 -5.10 -2.08
N ILE A 109 -22.12 -5.59 -3.32
CA ILE A 109 -22.30 -7.01 -3.64
C ILE A 109 -21.18 -7.85 -3.00
N LEU A 110 -19.93 -7.43 -3.15
CA LEU A 110 -18.77 -8.14 -2.56
C LEU A 110 -18.83 -8.15 -1.04
N ARG A 111 -19.28 -7.06 -0.40
CA ARG A 111 -19.51 -7.02 1.06
C ARG A 111 -20.65 -7.95 1.50
N LYS A 112 -21.77 -7.96 0.77
CA LYS A 112 -22.97 -8.73 1.12
C LYS A 112 -22.80 -10.23 0.86
N HIS A 113 -22.18 -10.60 -0.26
CA HIS A 113 -22.14 -11.99 -0.76
C HIS A 113 -20.73 -12.60 -0.75
N GLY A 114 -19.70 -11.84 -0.38
CA GLY A 114 -18.33 -12.32 -0.20
C GLY A 114 -17.77 -13.05 -1.43
N LYS A 115 -17.12 -14.19 -1.18
CA LYS A 115 -16.50 -15.02 -2.22
C LYS A 115 -17.48 -15.52 -3.29
N LYS A 116 -18.77 -15.70 -2.96
CA LYS A 116 -19.82 -16.10 -3.93
C LYS A 116 -20.13 -14.96 -4.92
N GLY A 117 -20.20 -13.73 -4.41
CA GLY A 117 -20.33 -12.51 -5.23
C GLY A 117 -19.14 -12.34 -6.17
N TYR A 118 -17.94 -12.48 -5.63
CA TYR A 118 -16.70 -12.42 -6.40
C TYR A 118 -16.68 -13.45 -7.54
N ALA A 119 -16.94 -14.73 -7.24
CA ALA A 119 -16.86 -15.80 -8.22
C ALA A 119 -17.85 -15.62 -9.38
N LEU A 120 -19.07 -15.15 -9.09
CA LEU A 120 -20.07 -14.87 -10.11
C LEU A 120 -19.70 -13.65 -10.97
N LEU A 121 -19.28 -12.55 -10.35
CA LEU A 121 -18.88 -11.34 -11.06
C LEU A 121 -17.66 -11.61 -11.96
N LYS A 122 -16.68 -12.37 -11.48
CA LYS A 122 -15.51 -12.75 -12.26
C LYS A 122 -15.88 -13.67 -13.43
N ALA A 123 -16.77 -14.64 -13.21
CA ALA A 123 -17.28 -15.49 -14.29
C ALA A 123 -18.01 -14.68 -15.38
N LEU A 124 -18.79 -13.67 -15.01
CA LEU A 124 -19.51 -12.77 -15.93
C LEU A 124 -18.60 -11.78 -16.67
N VAL A 125 -17.42 -11.48 -16.10
CA VAL A 125 -16.40 -10.64 -16.75
C VAL A 125 -15.59 -11.46 -17.75
N GLU A 126 -15.25 -12.70 -17.42
CA GLU A 126 -14.44 -13.59 -18.26
C GLU A 126 -15.22 -14.22 -19.43
N ILE A 127 -16.55 -14.32 -19.29
CA ILE A 127 -17.44 -14.91 -20.29
C ILE A 127 -18.35 -13.81 -20.84
N ASP A 128 -18.39 -13.65 -22.17
CA ASP A 128 -19.23 -12.63 -22.81
C ASP A 128 -20.73 -12.92 -22.65
N ALA A 129 -21.28 -13.81 -23.47
CA ALA A 129 -22.67 -14.24 -23.41
C ALA A 129 -22.72 -15.77 -23.43
N ALA A 130 -23.32 -16.38 -22.40
CA ALA A 130 -23.40 -17.84 -22.30
C ALA A 130 -24.65 -18.32 -21.56
N PRO A 131 -25.08 -19.57 -21.79
CA PRO A 131 -26.12 -20.21 -20.97
C PRO A 131 -25.77 -20.21 -19.49
N PHE A 132 -26.78 -20.18 -18.64
CA PHE A 132 -26.62 -20.11 -17.19
C PHE A 132 -25.71 -21.23 -16.64
N GLU A 133 -25.82 -22.44 -17.19
CA GLU A 133 -25.04 -23.61 -16.78
C GLU A 133 -23.53 -23.37 -16.94
N ARG A 134 -23.12 -22.70 -18.03
CA ARG A 134 -21.70 -22.41 -18.30
C ARG A 134 -21.16 -21.36 -17.34
N ILE A 135 -21.95 -20.34 -17.03
CA ILE A 135 -21.59 -19.30 -16.06
C ILE A 135 -21.53 -19.91 -14.65
N ALA A 136 -22.49 -20.75 -14.28
CA ALA A 136 -22.50 -21.46 -13.00
C ALA A 136 -21.30 -22.41 -12.85
N ALA A 137 -20.92 -23.12 -13.92
CA ALA A 137 -19.74 -23.98 -13.93
C ALA A 137 -18.45 -23.16 -13.70
N ARG A 138 -18.27 -22.05 -14.44
CA ARG A 138 -17.10 -21.18 -14.26
C ARG A 138 -17.07 -20.53 -12.87
N ALA A 139 -18.22 -20.08 -12.38
CA ALA A 139 -18.33 -19.53 -11.03
C ALA A 139 -18.01 -20.59 -9.96
N SER A 140 -18.41 -21.86 -10.15
CA SER A 140 -18.05 -22.96 -9.26
C SER A 140 -16.54 -23.24 -9.27
N GLU A 141 -15.91 -23.21 -10.44
CA GLU A 141 -14.45 -23.35 -10.59
C GLU A 141 -13.69 -22.26 -9.83
N ILE A 142 -14.08 -20.99 -10.01
CA ILE A 142 -13.47 -19.84 -9.32
C ILE A 142 -13.75 -19.89 -7.80
N TYR A 143 -14.94 -20.36 -7.40
CA TYR A 143 -15.29 -20.49 -5.99
C TYR A 143 -14.53 -21.64 -5.30
N GLY A 144 -14.23 -22.71 -6.02
CA GLY A 144 -13.54 -23.91 -5.54
C GLY A 144 -14.47 -24.98 -4.95
N ASP A 145 -15.79 -24.84 -5.09
CA ASP A 145 -16.82 -25.80 -4.65
C ASP A 145 -18.09 -25.63 -5.50
N ARG A 146 -19.03 -26.56 -5.43
CA ARG A 146 -20.31 -26.52 -6.16
C ARG A 146 -21.11 -25.29 -5.76
N PHE A 147 -21.26 -24.35 -6.69
CA PHE A 147 -21.95 -23.09 -6.49
C PHE A 147 -23.05 -22.90 -7.53
N TYR A 148 -24.30 -22.76 -7.08
CA TYR A 148 -25.45 -22.54 -7.95
C TYR A 148 -25.97 -21.09 -7.78
N PRO A 149 -25.57 -20.15 -8.67
CA PRO A 149 -25.77 -18.71 -8.46
C PRO A 149 -27.15 -18.16 -8.86
N SER A 150 -28.20 -18.99 -8.99
CA SER A 150 -29.48 -18.57 -9.59
C SER A 150 -30.13 -17.36 -8.89
N LYS A 151 -30.14 -17.33 -7.56
CA LYS A 151 -30.66 -16.18 -6.79
C LYS A 151 -29.78 -14.94 -6.93
N LEU A 152 -28.46 -15.15 -6.98
CA LEU A 152 -27.49 -14.06 -7.01
C LEU A 152 -27.44 -13.39 -8.38
N ILE A 153 -27.51 -14.15 -9.47
CA ILE A 153 -27.55 -13.58 -10.83
C ILE A 153 -28.86 -12.81 -11.07
N ALA A 154 -29.98 -13.30 -10.53
CA ALA A 154 -31.25 -12.57 -10.55
C ALA A 154 -31.15 -11.26 -9.75
N GLU A 155 -30.52 -11.27 -8.57
CA GLU A 155 -30.25 -10.05 -7.80
C GLU A 155 -29.35 -9.07 -8.58
N LEU A 156 -28.29 -9.57 -9.25
CA LEU A 156 -27.43 -8.75 -10.10
C LEU A 156 -28.20 -8.08 -11.25
N ARG A 157 -29.24 -8.73 -11.79
CA ARG A 157 -30.13 -8.18 -12.81
C ARG A 157 -31.10 -7.16 -12.22
N ASP A 158 -31.92 -7.59 -11.25
CA ASP A 158 -33.10 -6.86 -10.82
C ASP A 158 -32.77 -5.68 -9.88
N VAL A 159 -31.71 -5.80 -9.09
CA VAL A 159 -31.34 -4.79 -8.08
C VAL A 159 -30.18 -3.92 -8.53
N TRP A 160 -29.17 -4.54 -9.17
CA TRP A 160 -27.91 -3.87 -9.46
C TRP A 160 -27.71 -3.53 -10.95
N ASP A 161 -28.53 -4.09 -11.84
CA ASP A 161 -28.47 -3.95 -13.30
C ASP A 161 -27.10 -4.36 -13.92
N LEU A 162 -26.35 -5.23 -13.25
CA LEU A 162 -24.99 -5.65 -13.63
C LEU A 162 -24.96 -6.94 -14.48
N ALA A 163 -26.08 -7.62 -14.63
CA ALA A 163 -26.20 -8.83 -15.42
C ALA A 163 -27.52 -8.81 -16.19
N TRP A 164 -27.48 -9.18 -17.47
CA TRP A 164 -28.63 -9.17 -18.37
C TRP A 164 -28.91 -10.56 -18.92
N GLU A 165 -30.18 -10.86 -19.12
CA GLU A 165 -30.61 -12.01 -19.90
C GLU A 165 -30.67 -11.60 -21.38
N VAL A 166 -29.84 -12.24 -22.20
CA VAL A 166 -29.67 -11.98 -23.63
C VAL A 166 -29.97 -13.25 -24.42
N GLY A 167 -30.31 -13.10 -25.70
CA GLY A 167 -30.65 -14.24 -26.57
C GLY A 167 -32.15 -14.41 -26.78
N THR A 168 -32.57 -15.60 -27.21
CA THR A 168 -33.97 -15.88 -27.56
C THR A 168 -34.63 -16.73 -26.48
N ASN A 169 -35.96 -16.74 -26.40
CA ASN A 169 -36.69 -17.62 -25.46
C ASN A 169 -36.34 -19.12 -25.60
N LYS A 170 -35.82 -19.55 -26.76
CA LYS A 170 -35.33 -20.93 -26.98
C LYS A 170 -33.89 -21.15 -26.51
N TYR A 171 -33.08 -20.10 -26.44
CA TYR A 171 -31.67 -20.16 -26.06
C TYR A 171 -31.33 -18.93 -25.20
N PRO A 172 -31.75 -18.92 -23.92
CA PRO A 172 -31.42 -17.84 -23.01
C PRO A 172 -29.93 -17.89 -22.66
N ALA A 173 -29.30 -16.74 -22.65
CA ALA A 173 -27.93 -16.53 -22.25
C ALA A 173 -27.88 -15.37 -21.25
N TRP A 174 -26.78 -15.29 -20.53
CA TRP A 174 -26.53 -14.25 -19.56
C TRP A 174 -25.22 -13.55 -19.94
N ALA A 175 -25.23 -12.22 -19.81
CA ALA A 175 -24.08 -11.38 -20.13
C ALA A 175 -23.99 -10.19 -19.17
N MET A 176 -22.78 -9.71 -18.93
CA MET A 176 -22.55 -8.42 -18.28
C MET A 176 -22.51 -7.31 -19.34
N PRO A 177 -23.11 -6.13 -19.12
CA PRO A 177 -23.02 -5.03 -20.07
C PRO A 177 -21.56 -4.62 -20.33
N GLU A 178 -21.18 -4.51 -21.60
CA GLU A 178 -19.79 -4.27 -22.01
C GLU A 178 -19.19 -2.99 -21.41
N GLU A 179 -19.99 -1.94 -21.24
CA GLU A 179 -19.55 -0.66 -20.69
C GLU A 179 -19.26 -0.70 -19.18
N VAL A 180 -19.84 -1.66 -18.46
CA VAL A 180 -19.60 -1.82 -17.02
C VAL A 180 -18.47 -2.80 -16.71
N LYS A 181 -18.14 -3.72 -17.63
CA LYS A 181 -17.06 -4.71 -17.44
C LYS A 181 -15.75 -4.09 -16.95
N PRO A 182 -15.23 -2.98 -17.54
CA PRO A 182 -13.98 -2.37 -17.05
C PRO A 182 -14.09 -1.89 -15.60
N ALA A 183 -15.19 -1.24 -15.23
CA ALA A 183 -15.43 -0.78 -13.86
C ALA A 183 -15.53 -1.96 -12.86
N VAL A 184 -16.16 -3.07 -13.27
CA VAL A 184 -16.21 -4.30 -12.47
C VAL A 184 -14.83 -4.93 -12.34
N ILE A 185 -14.06 -5.04 -13.42
CA ILE A 185 -12.67 -5.53 -13.42
C ILE A 185 -11.81 -4.73 -12.44
N GLU A 186 -11.90 -3.40 -12.47
CA GLU A 186 -11.16 -2.54 -11.54
C GLU A 186 -11.48 -2.86 -10.08
N VAL A 187 -12.75 -3.07 -9.75
CA VAL A 187 -13.16 -3.40 -8.37
C VAL A 187 -12.82 -4.84 -7.99
N LEU A 188 -12.92 -5.79 -8.92
CA LEU A 188 -12.51 -7.18 -8.68
C LEU A 188 -11.00 -7.27 -8.48
N ALA A 189 -10.20 -6.54 -9.28
CA ALA A 189 -8.76 -6.44 -9.09
C ALA A 189 -8.40 -5.80 -7.75
N GLU A 190 -9.14 -4.77 -7.32
CA GLU A 190 -9.02 -4.19 -5.97
C GLU A 190 -9.31 -5.25 -4.89
N PHE A 191 -10.39 -6.02 -5.04
CA PHE A 191 -10.76 -7.08 -4.10
C PHE A 191 -9.79 -8.26 -4.06
N GLU A 192 -9.24 -8.65 -5.22
CA GLU A 192 -8.21 -9.69 -5.33
C GLU A 192 -6.91 -9.26 -4.68
N ALA A 193 -6.54 -7.99 -4.82
CA ALA A 193 -5.36 -7.42 -4.19
C ALA A 193 -5.51 -7.33 -2.66
N THR A 194 -6.71 -7.04 -2.14
CA THR A 194 -6.97 -6.87 -0.70
C THR A 194 -8.29 -7.50 -0.25
N PRO A 195 -8.36 -8.85 -0.10
CA PRO A 195 -9.60 -9.50 0.32
C PRO A 195 -10.11 -8.96 1.66
N VAL A 196 -11.43 -8.89 1.80
CA VAL A 196 -12.09 -8.51 3.06
C VAL A 196 -11.75 -9.59 4.10
N PRO A 197 -11.10 -9.24 5.22
CA PRO A 197 -10.71 -10.21 6.22
C PRO A 197 -11.95 -10.70 6.99
N THR A 198 -11.81 -11.85 7.66
CA THR A 198 -12.88 -12.33 8.55
C THR A 198 -12.86 -11.49 9.83
N LEU A 199 -13.95 -10.76 10.08
CA LEU A 199 -14.10 -9.89 11.24
C LEU A 199 -15.03 -10.58 12.25
N ARG A 200 -14.51 -10.92 13.44
CA ARG A 200 -15.26 -11.63 14.49
C ARG A 200 -15.72 -10.73 15.63
N THR A 201 -15.15 -9.54 15.75
CA THR A 201 -15.46 -8.60 16.82
C THR A 201 -15.98 -7.27 16.26
N ARG A 202 -16.85 -6.60 17.04
CA ARG A 202 -17.30 -5.22 16.72
C ARG A 202 -16.14 -4.24 16.60
N ASP A 203 -15.09 -4.46 17.38
CA ASP A 203 -13.87 -3.66 17.34
C ASP A 203 -13.16 -3.80 16.00
N ALA A 204 -13.06 -5.03 15.46
CA ALA A 204 -12.50 -5.30 14.15
C ALA A 204 -13.38 -4.71 13.03
N GLU A 205 -14.71 -4.80 13.14
CA GLU A 205 -15.65 -4.20 12.18
C GLU A 205 -15.50 -2.68 12.08
N GLN A 206 -15.44 -1.99 13.23
CA GLN A 206 -15.25 -0.55 13.28
C GLN A 206 -13.88 -0.14 12.75
N GLU A 207 -12.82 -0.84 13.16
CA GLU A 207 -11.48 -0.55 12.69
C GLU A 207 -11.34 -0.81 11.18
N PHE A 208 -12.03 -1.81 10.63
CA PHE A 208 -11.99 -2.08 9.20
C PHE A 208 -12.50 -0.91 8.35
N LEU A 209 -13.45 -0.12 8.86
CA LEU A 209 -13.87 1.12 8.19
C LEU A 209 -12.75 2.17 8.15
N GLU A 210 -11.97 2.28 9.23
CA GLU A 210 -10.80 3.16 9.27
C GLU A 210 -9.69 2.66 8.35
N VAL A 211 -9.47 1.34 8.27
CA VAL A 211 -8.55 0.72 7.32
C VAL A 211 -8.91 1.06 5.88
N ILE A 212 -10.19 0.99 5.51
CA ILE A 212 -10.64 1.35 4.17
C ILE A 212 -10.35 2.82 3.86
N LYS A 213 -10.63 3.73 4.80
CA LYS A 213 -10.35 5.16 4.65
C LYS A 213 -8.85 5.44 4.47
N MET A 214 -8.03 4.72 5.24
CA MET A 214 -6.57 4.76 5.16
C MET A 214 -6.04 4.23 3.82
N GLU A 215 -6.56 3.10 3.33
CA GLU A 215 -6.23 2.56 2.00
C GLU A 215 -6.67 3.52 0.87
N GLU A 216 -7.81 4.20 1.05
CA GLU A 216 -8.29 5.22 0.11
C GLU A 216 -7.38 6.46 0.09
N GLU A 217 -6.89 6.92 1.25
CA GLU A 217 -5.87 7.99 1.31
C GLU A 217 -4.63 7.61 0.51
N PHE A 218 -4.11 6.40 0.71
CA PHE A 218 -2.96 5.90 -0.05
C PHE A 218 -3.25 5.86 -1.55
N LYS A 219 -4.41 5.31 -1.95
CA LYS A 219 -4.83 5.20 -3.36
C LYS A 219 -4.95 6.57 -4.02
N ASN A 220 -5.57 7.53 -3.35
CA ASN A 220 -5.75 8.89 -3.87
C ASN A 220 -4.40 9.59 -4.03
N TYR A 221 -3.50 9.44 -3.05
CA TYR A 221 -2.16 9.99 -3.14
C TYR A 221 -1.36 9.37 -4.30
N LEU A 222 -1.37 8.03 -4.43
CA LEU A 222 -0.69 7.32 -5.50
C LEU A 222 -1.26 7.70 -6.87
N SER A 223 -2.58 7.82 -7.02
CA SER A 223 -3.21 8.22 -8.27
C SER A 223 -2.81 9.63 -8.70
N GLY A 224 -2.80 10.59 -7.76
CA GLY A 224 -2.30 11.94 -8.02
C GLY A 224 -0.81 11.96 -8.37
N LEU A 225 0.01 11.15 -7.70
CA LEU A 225 1.43 11.00 -8.03
C LEU A 225 1.61 10.48 -9.47
N LEU A 226 0.92 9.40 -9.84
CA LEU A 226 1.05 8.78 -11.16
C LEU A 226 0.60 9.72 -12.28
N LYS A 227 -0.43 10.53 -12.03
CA LYS A 227 -0.99 11.47 -13.00
C LYS A 227 -0.11 12.71 -13.18
N ASP A 228 0.32 13.32 -12.08
CA ASP A 228 0.83 14.70 -12.11
C ASP A 228 2.33 14.79 -11.80
N ARG A 229 2.94 13.80 -11.14
CA ARG A 229 4.31 13.91 -10.57
C ARG A 229 5.27 12.77 -10.92
N LEU A 230 4.80 11.74 -11.63
CA LEU A 230 5.56 10.50 -11.90
C LEU A 230 6.96 10.74 -12.48
N GLU A 231 7.07 11.57 -13.51
CA GLU A 231 8.35 11.85 -14.17
C GLU A 231 9.33 12.56 -13.23
N GLU A 232 8.85 13.50 -12.42
CA GLU A 232 9.68 14.17 -11.41
C GLU A 232 10.15 13.18 -10.35
N THR A 233 9.27 12.30 -9.87
CA THR A 233 9.60 11.27 -8.87
C THR A 233 10.68 10.32 -9.38
N ILE A 234 10.56 9.83 -10.62
CA ILE A 234 11.57 8.95 -11.24
C ILE A 234 12.89 9.70 -11.44
N LYS A 235 12.85 10.95 -11.91
CA LYS A 235 14.06 11.78 -12.07
C LYS A 235 14.76 12.03 -10.73
N PHE A 236 13.99 12.29 -9.68
CA PHE A 236 14.49 12.45 -8.33
C PHE A 236 15.18 11.17 -7.84
N GLY A 237 14.52 10.02 -8.00
CA GLY A 237 15.06 8.70 -7.67
C GLY A 237 16.35 8.35 -8.42
N ARG A 238 16.42 8.70 -9.71
CA ARG A 238 17.60 8.43 -10.56
C ARG A 238 18.80 9.32 -10.22
N LYS A 239 18.56 10.62 -10.03
CA LYS A 239 19.64 11.62 -9.96
C LYS A 239 20.10 11.95 -8.54
N TYR A 240 19.19 11.93 -7.57
CA TYR A 240 19.45 12.49 -6.24
C TYR A 240 19.29 11.44 -5.15
N MET A 241 18.18 10.69 -5.13
CA MET A 241 17.87 9.80 -4.03
C MET A 241 18.88 8.65 -3.90
N SER A 242 19.40 8.46 -2.69
CA SER A 242 20.27 7.34 -2.25
C SER A 242 20.32 7.30 -0.72
N PRO A 243 20.87 6.24 -0.11
CA PRO A 243 21.16 6.22 1.32
C PRO A 243 21.99 7.42 1.78
N GLN A 244 23.03 7.77 1.00
CA GLN A 244 23.89 8.92 1.26
C GLN A 244 23.11 10.25 1.28
N PHE A 245 22.24 10.49 0.30
CA PHE A 245 21.42 11.69 0.26
C PHE A 245 20.54 11.84 1.51
N LEU A 246 19.94 10.74 1.98
CA LEU A 246 19.10 10.77 3.18
C LEU A 246 19.93 11.07 4.43
N VAL A 247 21.11 10.47 4.57
CA VAL A 247 22.04 10.77 5.68
C VAL A 247 22.40 12.25 5.70
N GLU A 248 22.83 12.81 4.58
CA GLU A 248 23.21 14.22 4.47
C GLU A 248 22.04 15.16 4.80
N TYR A 249 20.86 14.86 4.26
CA TYR A 249 19.64 15.62 4.55
C TYR A 249 19.30 15.64 6.04
N LEU A 250 19.35 14.48 6.71
CA LEU A 250 19.01 14.39 8.12
C LEU A 250 20.10 14.99 9.02
N GLN A 251 21.37 14.87 8.64
CA GLN A 251 22.48 15.53 9.34
C GLN A 251 22.38 17.06 9.23
N ASP A 252 21.99 17.60 8.09
CA ASP A 252 21.77 19.04 7.91
C ASP A 252 20.60 19.57 8.77
N LEU A 253 19.55 18.77 8.95
CA LEU A 253 18.41 19.12 9.80
C LEU A 253 18.74 19.02 11.28
N PHE A 254 19.25 17.87 11.71
CA PHE A 254 19.28 17.48 13.11
C PHE A 254 20.69 17.40 13.70
N GLY A 255 21.73 17.47 12.87
CA GLY A 255 23.12 17.32 13.30
C GLY A 255 23.59 15.86 13.36
N PRO A 256 24.90 15.63 13.52
CA PRO A 256 25.52 14.31 13.40
C PRO A 256 25.18 13.35 14.55
N VAL A 257 24.60 13.83 15.66
CA VAL A 257 24.32 13.00 16.84
C VAL A 257 22.91 12.40 16.82
N ILE A 258 21.90 13.14 16.35
CA ILE A 258 20.47 12.76 16.47
C ILE A 258 19.81 12.42 15.13
N PHE A 259 20.50 12.61 14.00
CA PHE A 259 19.95 12.28 12.68
C PHE A 259 19.57 10.80 12.53
N PHE A 260 20.33 9.91 13.17
CA PHE A 260 20.22 8.48 12.93
C PHE A 260 18.90 7.89 13.45
N ASP A 261 18.27 8.52 14.46
CA ASP A 261 16.92 8.14 14.92
C ASP A 261 15.88 8.34 13.80
N HIS A 262 15.99 9.45 13.07
CA HIS A 262 15.14 9.79 11.94
C HIS A 262 15.48 8.94 10.71
N LEU A 263 16.74 8.55 10.56
CA LEU A 263 17.18 7.64 9.51
C LEU A 263 16.50 6.28 9.67
N LEU A 264 16.49 5.73 10.89
CA LEU A 264 15.83 4.46 11.18
C LEU A 264 14.32 4.52 10.92
N THR A 265 13.64 5.59 11.35
CA THR A 265 12.18 5.70 11.18
C THR A 265 11.77 5.88 9.72
N ILE A 266 12.51 6.67 8.93
CA ILE A 266 12.26 6.80 7.49
C ILE A 266 12.62 5.50 6.75
N THR A 267 13.74 4.87 7.09
CA THR A 267 14.15 3.59 6.49
C THR A 267 13.12 2.49 6.76
N GLN A 268 12.54 2.47 7.97
CA GLN A 268 11.48 1.55 8.28
C GLN A 268 10.30 1.70 7.32
N GLN A 269 9.96 2.92 6.88
CA GLN A 269 8.88 3.11 5.90
C GLN A 269 9.18 2.43 4.56
N TYR A 270 10.43 2.45 4.10
CA TYR A 270 10.85 1.69 2.92
C TYR A 270 10.75 0.17 3.16
N SER A 271 10.99 -0.28 4.39
CA SER A 271 10.94 -1.71 4.74
C SER A 271 9.52 -2.31 4.75
N ILE A 272 8.46 -1.50 4.86
CA ILE A 272 7.06 -1.98 4.99
C ILE A 272 6.62 -2.77 3.75
N CYS A 273 7.20 -2.50 2.58
CA CYS A 273 6.92 -3.28 1.38
C CYS A 273 7.52 -4.71 1.42
N ASP A 274 8.33 -5.05 2.43
CA ASP A 274 8.82 -6.40 2.76
C ASP A 274 9.39 -7.19 1.57
N VAL A 275 10.09 -6.49 0.68
CA VAL A 275 10.80 -7.05 -0.47
C VAL A 275 11.82 -8.09 -0.03
N GLU A 276 12.03 -9.08 -0.90
CA GLU A 276 12.95 -10.19 -0.70
C GLU A 276 14.41 -9.79 -0.89
N VAL A 277 15.28 -10.32 -0.03
CA VAL A 277 16.73 -10.28 -0.14
C VAL A 277 17.21 -11.63 -0.63
N VAL A 278 18.01 -11.62 -1.69
CA VAL A 278 18.56 -12.81 -2.35
C VAL A 278 20.08 -12.83 -2.31
N THR A 279 20.67 -14.03 -2.34
CA THR A 279 22.11 -14.24 -2.49
C THR A 279 22.54 -14.10 -3.95
N GLY A 280 23.85 -14.11 -4.22
CA GLY A 280 24.39 -14.12 -5.58
C GLY A 280 23.92 -15.30 -6.44
N GLU A 281 23.55 -16.41 -5.80
CA GLU A 281 23.01 -17.61 -6.46
C GLU A 281 21.49 -17.53 -6.70
N GLY A 282 20.84 -16.45 -6.26
CA GLY A 282 19.40 -16.23 -6.40
C GLY A 282 18.55 -16.88 -5.30
N GLU A 283 19.18 -17.49 -4.29
CA GLU A 283 18.47 -18.07 -3.16
C GLU A 283 17.94 -16.99 -2.22
N ARG A 284 16.80 -17.28 -1.58
CA ARG A 284 16.19 -16.38 -0.60
C ARG A 284 16.98 -16.37 0.70
N ALA A 285 17.51 -15.21 1.08
CA ALA A 285 18.17 -15.01 2.37
C ALA A 285 17.19 -14.56 3.47
N LEU A 286 16.50 -13.43 3.25
CA LEU A 286 15.56 -12.84 4.22
C LEU A 286 14.62 -11.83 3.53
N ASN A 287 13.77 -11.15 4.30
CA ASN A 287 13.01 -9.99 3.82
C ASN A 287 13.46 -8.72 4.55
N ILE A 288 13.32 -7.57 3.87
CA ILE A 288 13.76 -6.28 4.42
C ILE A 288 12.90 -5.76 5.57
N GLY A 289 11.66 -6.22 5.72
CA GLY A 289 10.73 -5.66 6.71
C GLY A 289 11.18 -5.91 8.15
N PHE A 290 11.17 -4.85 8.96
CA PHE A 290 11.55 -4.92 10.37
C PHE A 290 10.64 -4.03 11.26
N ASN A 291 10.57 -4.41 12.53
CA ASN A 291 9.96 -3.62 13.60
C ASN A 291 11.05 -2.76 14.26
N LEU A 292 10.72 -1.53 14.65
CA LEU A 292 11.66 -0.57 15.25
C LEU A 292 11.24 -0.21 16.69
N ALA A 293 12.17 -0.31 17.63
CA ALA A 293 11.98 0.07 19.03
C ALA A 293 13.02 1.12 19.48
N LEU A 294 12.54 2.31 19.84
CA LEU A 294 13.36 3.37 20.43
C LEU A 294 13.20 3.37 21.95
N PHE A 295 14.27 3.06 22.68
CA PHE A 295 14.31 3.01 24.13
C PHE A 295 14.85 4.30 24.71
N GLY A 296 14.36 4.74 25.87
CA GLY A 296 15.05 5.74 26.67
C GLY A 296 14.11 6.61 27.48
N GLU A 297 14.64 7.63 28.15
CA GLU A 297 13.86 8.50 29.02
C GLU A 297 12.89 9.41 28.24
N PRO A 298 11.81 9.89 28.87
CA PRO A 298 10.97 10.94 28.29
C PRO A 298 11.78 12.18 27.89
N GLY A 299 11.39 12.86 26.81
CA GLY A 299 12.06 14.08 26.35
C GLY A 299 13.32 13.87 25.47
N THR A 300 13.71 12.63 25.18
CA THR A 300 14.88 12.30 24.33
C THR A 300 14.63 12.42 22.81
N GLY A 301 13.51 13.00 22.38
CA GLY A 301 13.16 13.20 20.97
C GLY A 301 12.53 11.99 20.25
N LYS A 302 12.30 10.86 20.94
CA LYS A 302 11.76 9.61 20.35
C LYS A 302 10.41 9.82 19.65
N THR A 303 9.47 10.49 20.32
CA THR A 303 8.12 10.75 19.78
C THR A 303 8.18 11.60 18.51
N PHE A 304 9.07 12.59 18.46
CA PHE A 304 9.23 13.41 17.26
C PHE A 304 9.70 12.55 16.07
N ALA A 305 10.68 11.68 16.27
CA ALA A 305 11.23 10.82 15.22
C ALA A 305 10.23 9.76 14.71
N THR A 306 9.48 9.10 15.62
CA THR A 306 8.57 8.00 15.24
C THR A 306 7.18 8.45 14.80
N LYS A 307 6.68 9.58 15.33
CA LYS A 307 5.32 10.06 15.09
C LYS A 307 5.32 11.32 14.23
N ASP A 308 5.87 12.43 14.74
CA ASP A 308 5.70 13.76 14.13
C ASP A 308 6.41 13.86 12.78
N MET A 309 7.59 13.24 12.63
CA MET A 309 8.32 13.18 11.35
C MET A 309 7.56 12.35 10.30
N ILE A 310 6.95 11.24 10.71
CA ILE A 310 6.32 10.25 9.83
C ILE A 310 4.92 10.71 9.42
N LEU A 311 4.08 11.08 10.38
CA LEU A 311 2.70 11.52 10.17
C LEU A 311 2.60 13.01 9.80
N GLY A 312 3.65 13.78 10.05
CA GLY A 312 3.57 15.24 10.05
C GLY A 312 2.98 15.77 11.36
N ASN A 313 3.15 17.06 11.57
CA ASN A 313 2.54 17.78 12.68
C ASN A 313 2.19 19.20 12.25
N GLU A 314 0.91 19.45 12.00
CA GLU A 314 0.40 20.75 11.55
C GLU A 314 0.71 21.86 12.57
N SER A 315 0.59 21.58 13.88
CA SER A 315 0.86 22.57 14.93
C SER A 315 2.31 23.05 14.95
N GLN A 316 3.24 22.21 14.49
CA GLN A 316 4.67 22.53 14.39
C GLN A 316 5.11 22.83 12.95
N ASN A 317 4.16 22.83 12.00
CA ASN A 317 4.38 22.96 10.57
C ASN A 317 5.44 21.97 10.03
N VAL A 318 5.40 20.74 10.54
CA VAL A 318 6.26 19.64 10.11
C VAL A 318 5.52 18.85 9.03
N PRO A 319 6.02 18.79 7.79
CA PRO A 319 5.39 18.00 6.75
C PRO A 319 5.60 16.49 6.97
N PRO A 320 4.67 15.64 6.52
CA PRO A 320 4.80 14.19 6.63
C PRO A 320 5.91 13.64 5.72
N HIS A 321 6.75 12.75 6.27
CA HIS A 321 7.76 12.01 5.51
C HIS A 321 7.37 10.55 5.26
N GLY A 322 6.40 10.03 6.00
CA GLY A 322 5.96 8.63 5.93
C GLY A 322 4.95 8.35 4.83
N LEU A 323 4.64 7.06 4.65
CA LEU A 323 3.64 6.61 3.69
C LEU A 323 2.25 7.20 4.00
N PRO A 324 1.55 7.79 3.01
CA PRO A 324 0.16 8.23 3.17
C PRO A 324 -0.74 7.05 3.48
N GLY A 325 -1.66 7.22 4.42
CA GLY A 325 -2.66 6.20 4.75
C GLY A 325 -2.15 4.86 5.31
N LEU A 326 -0.84 4.64 5.49
CA LEU A 326 -0.30 3.33 5.91
C LEU A 326 0.35 3.34 7.29
N ASN A 327 0.12 4.41 8.06
CA ASN A 327 0.65 4.59 9.41
C ASN A 327 -0.52 4.72 10.40
N ARG A 328 -0.70 3.70 11.26
CA ARG A 328 -1.73 3.68 12.30
C ARG A 328 -1.15 4.13 13.62
N TYR A 329 -1.51 5.33 14.07
CA TYR A 329 -1.16 5.81 15.41
C TYR A 329 -2.03 5.15 16.49
N CYS A 330 -1.42 4.52 17.49
CA CYS A 330 -2.11 3.75 18.53
C CYS A 330 -2.10 4.43 19.91
N GLY A 331 -1.99 5.76 19.96
CA GLY A 331 -2.04 6.49 21.23
C GLY A 331 -3.35 6.22 21.99
N GLY A 332 -3.25 5.87 23.27
CA GLY A 332 -4.39 5.55 24.13
C GLY A 332 -5.06 4.19 23.87
N MET A 333 -4.54 3.38 22.94
CA MET A 333 -5.05 2.03 22.67
C MET A 333 -4.51 1.03 23.70
N THR A 334 -5.39 0.14 24.19
CA THR A 334 -4.97 -0.98 25.04
C THR A 334 -4.46 -2.15 24.20
N PRO A 335 -3.54 -3.00 24.73
CA PRO A 335 -3.07 -4.17 23.99
C PRO A 335 -4.20 -5.16 23.66
N ALA A 336 -5.22 -5.29 24.52
CA ALA A 336 -6.41 -6.10 24.23
C ALA A 336 -7.17 -5.58 23.00
N LYS A 337 -7.40 -4.26 22.93
CA LYS A 337 -8.03 -3.62 21.77
C LYS A 337 -7.18 -3.82 20.52
N PHE A 338 -5.86 -3.68 20.61
CA PHE A 338 -4.93 -3.94 19.50
C PHE A 338 -5.08 -5.36 18.93
N ILE A 339 -5.15 -6.38 19.80
CA ILE A 339 -5.38 -7.76 19.35
C ILE A 339 -6.76 -7.90 18.72
N ALA A 340 -7.81 -7.31 19.32
CA ALA A 340 -9.16 -7.39 18.80
C ALA A 340 -9.30 -6.78 17.39
N ILE A 341 -8.63 -5.66 17.12
CA ILE A 341 -8.67 -5.01 15.80
C ILE A 341 -7.76 -5.67 14.75
N GLY A 342 -6.84 -6.55 15.16
CA GLY A 342 -5.82 -7.11 14.28
C GLY A 342 -6.37 -7.88 13.08
N GLU A 343 -7.58 -8.44 13.19
CA GLU A 343 -8.30 -9.08 12.07
C GLU A 343 -8.52 -8.12 10.89
N ALA A 344 -8.80 -6.83 11.15
CA ALA A 344 -9.00 -5.82 10.11
C ALA A 344 -7.76 -5.58 9.24
N TYR A 345 -6.56 -5.89 9.77
CA TYR A 345 -5.28 -5.68 9.11
C TYR A 345 -4.70 -6.95 8.48
N GLN A 346 -5.44 -8.07 8.50
CA GLN A 346 -4.98 -9.31 7.90
C GLN A 346 -4.74 -9.12 6.38
N GLY A 347 -3.57 -9.56 5.92
CA GLY A 347 -3.14 -9.41 4.52
C GLY A 347 -2.71 -8.00 4.14
N ARG A 348 -2.70 -7.06 5.10
CA ARG A 348 -2.32 -5.66 4.90
C ARG A 348 -1.02 -5.36 5.64
N ARG A 349 -0.24 -4.43 5.09
CA ARG A 349 1.07 -4.03 5.62
C ARG A 349 1.01 -2.58 6.04
N PHE A 350 0.69 -2.37 7.30
CA PHE A 350 0.67 -1.07 7.97
C PHE A 350 1.85 -0.94 8.92
N ASN A 351 2.15 0.29 9.31
CA ASN A 351 3.05 0.59 10.40
C ASN A 351 2.27 1.11 11.61
N PHE A 352 2.33 0.37 12.72
CA PHE A 352 1.70 0.70 13.99
C PHE A 352 2.64 1.54 14.83
N ILE A 353 2.28 2.82 15.05
CA ILE A 353 3.08 3.77 15.83
C ILE A 353 2.57 3.78 17.27
N ILE A 354 3.37 3.27 18.21
CA ILE A 354 3.02 3.14 19.63
C ILE A 354 4.02 3.95 20.47
N THR A 355 3.57 5.04 21.10
CA THR A 355 4.46 5.95 21.85
C THR A 355 4.72 5.53 23.30
N GLU A 356 3.96 4.56 23.83
CA GLU A 356 4.00 4.11 25.24
C GLU A 356 3.96 2.58 25.31
N PHE A 357 4.87 1.92 24.60
CA PHE A 357 4.81 0.46 24.44
C PHE A 357 5.15 -0.30 25.72
N ASN A 358 5.91 0.31 26.63
CA ASN A 358 6.18 -0.24 27.96
C ASN A 358 4.89 -0.51 28.76
N ASP A 359 3.84 0.27 28.55
CA ASP A 359 2.58 0.09 29.28
C ASP A 359 1.78 -1.11 28.78
N TRP A 360 1.99 -1.54 27.53
CA TRP A 360 1.31 -2.70 26.96
C TRP A 360 1.74 -4.02 27.61
N PHE A 361 3.01 -4.13 28.04
CA PHE A 361 3.51 -5.32 28.74
C PHE A 361 3.07 -5.43 30.20
N LYS A 362 2.53 -4.34 30.78
CA LYS A 362 1.96 -4.38 32.14
C LYS A 362 0.63 -5.15 32.21
N TYR A 363 -0.03 -5.38 31.07
CA TYR A 363 -1.30 -6.11 31.00
C TYR A 363 -1.05 -7.62 31.07
N ARG A 364 -1.62 -8.27 32.09
CA ARG A 364 -1.50 -9.73 32.28
C ARG A 364 -2.04 -10.49 31.06
N GLY A 365 -1.25 -11.45 30.58
CA GLY A 365 -1.62 -12.32 29.46
C GLY A 365 -1.41 -11.73 28.06
N MET A 366 -0.84 -10.52 27.93
CA MET A 366 -0.60 -9.88 26.63
C MET A 366 0.78 -10.15 26.04
N VAL A 367 1.73 -10.68 26.83
CA VAL A 367 3.10 -10.92 26.39
C VAL A 367 3.16 -11.86 25.18
N GLU A 368 2.49 -13.01 25.21
CA GLU A 368 2.52 -13.98 24.10
C GLU A 368 1.80 -13.48 22.83
N PRO A 369 0.58 -12.92 22.90
CA PRO A 369 -0.04 -12.30 21.72
C PRO A 369 0.82 -11.20 21.07
N LEU A 370 1.49 -10.37 21.88
CA LEU A 370 2.38 -9.32 21.38
C LEU A 370 3.67 -9.90 20.75
N LYS A 371 4.25 -10.95 21.34
CA LYS A 371 5.38 -11.69 20.71
C LYS A 371 5.00 -12.22 19.34
N LEU A 372 3.84 -12.88 19.24
CA LEU A 372 3.32 -13.40 17.96
C LEU A 372 3.09 -12.26 16.95
N ALA A 373 2.57 -11.12 17.38
CA ALA A 373 2.41 -9.96 16.52
C ALA A 373 3.76 -9.44 16.00
N MET A 374 4.76 -9.29 16.88
CA MET A 374 6.10 -8.85 16.51
C MET A 374 6.83 -9.85 15.59
N GLU A 375 6.54 -11.15 15.71
CA GLU A 375 7.07 -12.19 14.81
C GLU A 375 6.32 -12.30 13.48
N ARG A 376 5.22 -11.54 13.29
CA ARG A 376 4.30 -11.66 12.15
C ARG A 376 3.68 -13.06 12.04
N GLY A 377 3.40 -13.64 13.20
CA GLY A 377 2.80 -14.97 13.37
C GLY A 377 1.27 -14.97 13.26
N THR A 378 0.70 -16.16 13.47
CA THR A 378 -0.75 -16.36 13.59
C THR A 378 -1.18 -16.10 15.02
N ILE A 379 -2.09 -15.15 15.23
CA ILE A 379 -2.62 -14.79 16.54
C ILE A 379 -4.00 -15.43 16.70
N ARG A 380 -4.17 -16.13 17.81
CA ARG A 380 -5.46 -16.58 18.34
C ARG A 380 -5.53 -16.16 19.79
N TYR A 381 -6.58 -15.43 20.15
CA TYR A 381 -6.76 -14.92 21.50
C TYR A 381 -8.18 -15.23 21.98
N GLU A 382 -8.26 -15.99 23.06
CA GLU A 382 -9.52 -16.46 23.62
C GLU A 382 -9.70 -15.91 25.03
N THR A 383 -10.86 -15.31 25.25
CA THR A 383 -11.31 -14.90 26.58
C THR A 383 -12.61 -15.61 26.91
N LYS A 384 -13.11 -15.45 28.14
CA LYS A 384 -14.41 -15.98 28.54
C LYS A 384 -15.58 -15.40 27.73
N THR A 385 -15.43 -14.19 27.19
CA THR A 385 -16.53 -13.42 26.58
C THR A 385 -16.43 -13.29 25.07
N TYR A 386 -15.25 -13.44 24.48
CA TYR A 386 -15.07 -13.43 23.02
C TYR A 386 -13.78 -14.12 22.59
N THR A 387 -13.75 -14.51 21.31
CA THR A 387 -12.60 -15.12 20.64
C THR A 387 -12.21 -14.28 19.44
N VAL A 388 -10.91 -14.03 19.29
CA VAL A 388 -10.30 -13.34 18.15
C VAL A 388 -9.36 -14.31 17.44
N GLY A 389 -9.40 -14.31 16.11
CA GLY A 389 -8.55 -15.17 15.30
C GLY A 389 -9.03 -16.62 15.20
N PRO A 390 -8.25 -17.49 14.54
CA PRO A 390 -6.89 -17.23 14.06
C PRO A 390 -6.84 -16.22 12.91
N TYR A 391 -5.90 -15.27 12.98
CA TYR A 391 -5.53 -14.37 11.88
C TYR A 391 -4.00 -14.21 11.83
N LYS A 392 -3.44 -14.01 10.63
CA LYS A 392 -2.00 -13.76 10.47
C LYS A 392 -1.72 -12.26 10.50
N PHE A 393 -0.87 -11.81 11.41
CA PHE A 393 -0.48 -10.41 11.48
C PHE A 393 0.68 -10.14 10.53
N THR A 394 0.49 -9.24 9.56
CA THR A 394 1.47 -8.96 8.49
C THR A 394 2.06 -7.55 8.55
N SER A 395 1.68 -6.76 9.56
CA SER A 395 2.08 -5.37 9.73
C SER A 395 3.31 -5.23 10.63
N PHE A 396 3.82 -4.00 10.75
CA PHE A 396 5.06 -3.65 11.45
C PHE A 396 4.80 -2.67 12.59
N PHE A 397 5.78 -2.54 13.48
CA PHE A 397 5.70 -1.65 14.64
C PHE A 397 6.82 -0.60 14.63
N SER A 398 6.49 0.67 14.87
CA SER A 398 7.42 1.69 15.38
C SER A 398 7.02 2.02 16.81
N VAL A 399 7.86 1.66 17.78
CA VAL A 399 7.51 1.82 19.19
C VAL A 399 8.51 2.67 19.94
N ASN A 400 7.99 3.42 20.92
CA ASN A 400 8.79 4.07 21.95
C ASN A 400 8.61 3.31 23.25
N TYR A 401 9.72 2.92 23.86
CA TYR A 401 9.77 2.25 25.15
C TYR A 401 10.38 3.20 26.18
N ASN A 402 9.54 3.74 27.07
CA ASN A 402 10.02 4.60 28.13
C ASN A 402 10.61 3.75 29.25
N THR A 403 11.91 3.92 29.49
CA THR A 403 12.66 3.20 30.53
C THR A 403 13.64 4.15 31.21
N LYS A 404 13.98 3.87 32.46
CA LYS A 404 15.06 4.58 33.17
C LYS A 404 16.40 4.13 32.59
N VAL A 405 17.27 5.07 32.28
CA VAL A 405 18.57 4.77 31.69
C VAL A 405 19.66 5.13 32.69
N GLY A 406 20.49 4.15 33.07
CA GLY A 406 21.57 4.35 34.04
C GLY A 406 22.84 4.97 33.43
N GLU A 407 23.92 4.98 34.22
CA GLU A 407 25.23 5.45 33.77
C GLU A 407 25.94 4.49 32.80
N ARG A 408 25.57 3.20 32.73
CA ARG A 408 26.14 2.21 31.79
C ARG A 408 25.06 1.35 31.13
N GLY A 409 25.11 1.27 29.79
CA GLY A 409 24.37 0.31 28.97
C GLY A 409 22.87 0.19 29.28
N TYR A 410 22.33 -1.01 29.05
CA TYR A 410 20.95 -1.39 29.39
C TYR A 410 20.79 -1.90 30.84
N GLU A 411 21.67 -1.66 31.81
CA GLU A 411 21.69 -2.37 33.12
C GLU A 411 20.31 -2.52 33.82
N VAL A 412 19.52 -1.46 33.86
CA VAL A 412 18.16 -1.45 34.44
C VAL A 412 17.10 -2.03 33.50
N THR A 413 17.37 -2.06 32.19
CA THR A 413 16.44 -2.50 31.14
C THR A 413 16.64 -3.97 30.73
N VAL A 414 17.87 -4.52 30.74
CA VAL A 414 18.12 -5.97 30.51
C VAL A 414 17.50 -6.83 31.60
N SER A 415 17.33 -6.27 32.80
CA SER A 415 16.66 -6.93 33.92
C SER A 415 15.13 -6.98 33.78
N ASP A 416 14.54 -6.29 32.81
CA ASP A 416 13.11 -6.38 32.48
C ASP A 416 12.86 -7.61 31.58
N PRO A 417 12.11 -8.63 32.04
CA PRO A 417 11.79 -9.80 31.22
C PRO A 417 11.08 -9.47 29.89
N ASN A 418 10.42 -8.31 29.82
CA ASN A 418 9.76 -7.84 28.61
C ASN A 418 10.74 -7.28 27.57
N PHE A 419 11.91 -6.80 28.01
CA PHE A 419 12.95 -6.32 27.10
C PHE A 419 13.43 -7.44 26.17
N ASN A 420 13.72 -8.63 26.72
CA ASN A 420 14.13 -9.79 25.93
C ASN A 420 13.09 -10.17 24.86
N ALA A 421 11.80 -9.98 25.16
CA ALA A 421 10.73 -10.24 24.20
C ALA A 421 10.80 -9.28 22.99
N ILE A 422 11.20 -8.02 23.22
CA ILE A 422 11.35 -6.98 22.19
C ILE A 422 12.68 -7.12 21.46
N GLU A 423 13.78 -7.26 22.20
CA GLU A 423 15.15 -7.32 21.70
C GLU A 423 15.34 -8.38 20.60
N ASP A 424 14.72 -9.53 20.80
CA ASP A 424 14.76 -10.65 19.88
C ASP A 424 14.03 -10.39 18.54
N ARG A 425 13.04 -9.50 18.54
CA ARG A 425 12.03 -9.37 17.47
C ARG A 425 12.07 -8.02 16.77
N MET A 426 12.76 -7.05 17.35
CA MET A 426 12.78 -5.67 16.88
C MET A 426 14.21 -5.14 16.74
N LEU A 427 14.39 -4.21 15.82
CA LEU A 427 15.58 -3.38 15.71
C LEU A 427 15.52 -2.37 16.86
N CYS A 428 16.41 -2.51 17.83
CA CYS A 428 16.38 -1.76 19.08
C CYS A 428 17.43 -0.65 19.03
N ARG A 429 17.11 0.51 19.61
CA ARG A 429 18.09 1.58 19.84
C ARG A 429 17.88 2.22 21.20
N LEU A 430 18.94 2.34 21.99
CA LEU A 430 18.91 3.04 23.27
C LEU A 430 19.25 4.53 23.12
N HIS A 431 18.38 5.38 23.67
CA HIS A 431 18.54 6.82 23.73
C HIS A 431 18.98 7.23 25.13
N ARG A 432 20.26 7.54 25.27
CA ARG A 432 20.83 8.17 26.46
C ARG A 432 20.84 9.69 26.26
N LEU A 433 20.34 10.46 27.22
CA LEU A 433 20.42 11.92 27.16
C LEU A 433 21.83 12.38 27.59
N THR A 434 22.81 12.26 26.70
CA THR A 434 24.15 12.80 26.94
C THR A 434 24.15 14.33 26.87
N LYS A 435 25.18 14.98 27.44
CA LYS A 435 25.34 16.44 27.37
C LYS A 435 25.36 16.94 25.91
N GLU A 436 26.02 16.20 25.03
CA GLU A 436 26.08 16.47 23.59
C GLU A 436 24.71 16.31 22.94
N LYS A 437 24.01 15.19 23.20
CA LYS A 437 22.66 14.94 22.67
C LYS A 437 21.67 16.00 23.15
N TYR A 438 21.73 16.42 24.41
CA TYR A 438 20.90 17.51 24.94
C TYR A 438 21.18 18.83 24.21
N SER A 439 22.46 19.18 24.01
CA SER A 439 22.85 20.40 23.29
C SER A 439 22.32 20.41 21.85
N GLU A 440 22.44 19.30 21.12
CA GLU A 440 21.92 19.17 19.76
C GLU A 440 20.38 19.17 19.72
N LEU A 441 19.70 18.49 20.66
CA LEU A 441 18.24 18.54 20.78
C LEU A 441 17.75 19.96 21.05
N ALA A 442 18.41 20.70 21.96
CA ALA A 442 18.07 22.08 22.26
C ALA A 442 18.29 22.99 21.05
N LYS A 443 19.40 22.82 20.30
CA LYS A 443 19.64 23.55 19.04
C LYS A 443 18.58 23.22 18.00
N SER A 444 18.23 21.95 17.83
CA SER A 444 17.21 21.49 16.89
C SER A 444 15.83 22.07 17.23
N GLN A 445 15.41 22.03 18.49
CA GLN A 445 14.16 22.65 18.95
C GLN A 445 14.14 24.15 18.69
N ARG A 446 15.25 24.87 18.95
CA ARG A 446 15.35 26.31 18.62
C ARG A 446 15.21 26.55 17.11
N LYS A 447 15.89 25.77 16.27
CA LYS A 447 15.78 25.87 14.81
C LYS A 447 14.35 25.59 14.32
N LEU A 448 13.65 24.65 14.96
CA LEU A 448 12.24 24.35 14.71
C LEU A 448 11.34 25.53 15.10
N MET A 449 11.54 26.12 16.28
CA MET A 449 10.80 27.31 16.72
C MET A 449 11.02 28.51 15.78
N LEU A 450 12.22 28.65 15.21
CA LEU A 450 12.55 29.71 14.25
C LEU A 450 12.06 29.43 12.81
N GLY A 451 11.40 28.31 12.54
CA GLY A 451 10.88 27.97 11.22
C GLY A 451 11.96 27.52 10.21
N ILE A 452 13.21 27.35 10.64
CA ILE A 452 14.35 27.06 9.75
C ILE A 452 14.27 25.64 9.22
N LEU A 453 13.96 24.68 10.10
CA LEU A 453 13.87 23.28 9.72
C LEU A 453 12.67 23.05 8.80
N GLN A 454 11.54 23.69 9.06
CA GLN A 454 10.32 23.56 8.27
C GLN A 454 10.55 23.95 6.82
N ARG A 455 11.22 25.09 6.55
CA ARG A 455 11.53 25.51 5.17
C ARG A 455 12.35 24.46 4.41
N LYS A 456 13.28 23.77 5.09
CA LYS A 456 14.08 22.70 4.50
C LYS A 456 13.23 21.44 4.29
N MET A 457 12.42 21.06 5.28
CA MET A 457 11.54 19.90 5.19
C MET A 457 10.49 20.04 4.08
N THR A 458 9.82 21.18 3.95
CA THR A 458 8.78 21.38 2.91
C THR A 458 9.32 21.20 1.49
N ARG A 459 10.62 21.40 1.26
CA ARG A 459 11.25 21.20 -0.06
C ARG A 459 11.55 19.74 -0.38
N VAL A 460 11.91 18.95 0.63
CA VAL A 460 12.42 17.57 0.46
C VAL A 460 11.36 16.53 0.79
N ALA A 461 10.57 16.75 1.85
CA ALA A 461 9.57 15.80 2.34
C ALA A 461 8.57 15.35 1.26
N PRO A 462 7.99 16.24 0.42
CA PRO A 462 7.08 15.80 -0.63
C PRO A 462 7.76 14.88 -1.67
N LYS A 463 9.00 15.19 -2.06
CA LYS A 463 9.77 14.40 -3.03
C LYS A 463 10.16 13.03 -2.48
N LEU A 464 10.56 13.00 -1.21
CA LEU A 464 10.86 11.77 -0.49
C LEU A 464 9.60 10.92 -0.34
N ARG A 465 8.48 11.53 0.04
CA ARG A 465 7.20 10.85 0.21
C ARG A 465 6.65 10.30 -1.10
N ASP A 466 6.76 11.04 -2.20
CA ASP A 466 6.40 10.56 -3.53
C ASP A 466 7.26 9.35 -3.92
N HIS A 467 8.58 9.47 -3.77
CA HIS A 467 9.52 8.36 -4.06
C HIS A 467 9.21 7.11 -3.23
N LEU A 468 9.01 7.28 -1.93
CA LEU A 468 8.64 6.23 -0.99
C LEU A 468 7.30 5.57 -1.36
N THR A 469 6.27 6.37 -1.67
CA THR A 469 4.94 5.87 -2.06
C THR A 469 5.03 5.02 -3.32
N LEU A 470 5.76 5.50 -4.34
CA LEU A 470 5.91 4.77 -5.59
C LEU A 470 6.67 3.46 -5.38
N ILE A 471 7.76 3.45 -4.61
CA ILE A 471 8.49 2.22 -4.30
C ILE A 471 7.65 1.24 -3.50
N TYR A 472 6.90 1.72 -2.51
CA TYR A 472 5.99 0.86 -1.76
C TYR A 472 4.94 0.23 -2.67
N ALA A 473 4.33 1.02 -3.56
CA ALA A 473 3.34 0.53 -4.52
C ALA A 473 3.93 -0.56 -5.44
N ILE A 474 5.18 -0.38 -5.88
CA ILE A 474 5.89 -1.36 -6.72
C ILE A 474 6.18 -2.64 -5.91
N GLY A 475 6.79 -2.52 -4.73
CA GLY A 475 7.16 -3.67 -3.89
C GLY A 475 5.96 -4.45 -3.34
N SER A 476 4.81 -3.79 -3.16
CA SER A 476 3.55 -4.43 -2.78
C SER A 476 2.73 -4.94 -3.97
N LYS A 477 3.21 -4.74 -5.22
CA LYS A 477 2.49 -5.09 -6.46
C LYS A 477 1.11 -4.46 -6.53
N HIS A 478 0.99 -3.22 -6.10
CA HIS A 478 -0.25 -2.48 -6.16
C HIS A 478 -0.74 -2.39 -7.61
N TRP A 479 -2.02 -2.71 -7.84
CA TRP A 479 -2.60 -2.88 -9.18
C TRP A 479 -2.43 -1.65 -10.10
N LEU A 480 -2.42 -0.43 -9.54
CA LEU A 480 -2.15 0.81 -10.29
C LEU A 480 -0.76 0.88 -10.94
N VAL A 481 0.21 0.09 -10.48
CA VAL A 481 1.61 0.13 -10.97
C VAL A 481 2.13 -1.23 -11.46
N ALA A 482 1.42 -2.32 -11.18
CA ALA A 482 1.84 -3.69 -11.48
C ALA A 482 2.14 -3.95 -12.97
N GLY A 483 1.51 -3.21 -13.89
CA GLY A 483 1.76 -3.32 -15.33
C GLY A 483 2.88 -2.41 -15.87
N SER A 484 3.32 -1.43 -15.09
CA SER A 484 4.25 -0.38 -15.55
C SER A 484 5.65 -0.49 -14.95
N PHE A 485 5.79 -1.21 -13.83
CA PHE A 485 7.04 -1.33 -13.09
C PHE A 485 7.25 -2.77 -12.65
N HIS A 486 8.52 -3.20 -12.66
CA HIS A 486 8.93 -4.53 -12.20
C HIS A 486 9.46 -4.45 -10.77
N GLU A 487 9.05 -5.37 -9.91
CA GLU A 487 9.64 -5.50 -8.58
C GLU A 487 11.14 -5.83 -8.69
N LYS A 488 11.97 -5.17 -7.88
CA LYS A 488 13.39 -5.48 -7.76
C LYS A 488 13.67 -6.10 -6.40
N LYS A 489 14.49 -7.15 -6.39
CA LYS A 489 14.97 -7.78 -5.15
C LYS A 489 16.25 -7.09 -4.68
N ILE A 490 16.58 -7.23 -3.40
CA ILE A 490 17.89 -6.78 -2.88
C ILE A 490 18.90 -7.91 -3.00
N LEU A 491 20.08 -7.63 -3.54
CA LEU A 491 21.20 -8.56 -3.62
C LEU A 491 22.11 -8.38 -2.41
N LEU A 492 22.26 -9.44 -1.61
CA LEU A 492 23.25 -9.53 -0.54
C LEU A 492 24.65 -9.56 -1.16
N THR A 493 25.49 -8.58 -0.82
CA THR A 493 26.82 -8.40 -1.38
C THR A 493 27.90 -9.00 -0.48
N ASP A 494 28.99 -9.48 -1.10
CA ASP A 494 30.18 -9.95 -0.36
C ASP A 494 30.80 -8.83 0.49
N GLU A 495 30.72 -7.56 0.03
CA GLU A 495 31.15 -6.39 0.81
C GLU A 495 30.41 -6.31 2.15
N MET A 496 29.09 -6.52 2.17
CA MET A 496 28.30 -6.50 3.41
C MET A 496 28.70 -7.63 4.35
N LEU A 497 28.94 -8.84 3.82
CA LEU A 497 29.36 -9.99 4.62
C LEU A 497 30.75 -9.78 5.21
N ASN A 498 31.71 -9.33 4.39
CA ASN A 498 33.07 -9.05 4.83
C ASN A 498 33.12 -7.94 5.90
N LEU A 499 32.31 -6.88 5.76
CA LEU A 499 32.21 -5.82 6.78
C LEU A 499 31.61 -6.34 8.09
N LEU A 500 30.62 -7.23 8.01
CA LEU A 500 30.00 -7.85 9.16
C LEU A 500 30.98 -8.77 9.90
N ASP A 501 31.70 -9.63 9.17
CA ASP A 501 32.71 -10.53 9.72
C ASP A 501 33.85 -9.76 10.39
N LYS A 502 34.32 -8.67 9.73
CA LYS A 502 35.32 -7.76 10.30
C LYS A 502 34.82 -7.11 11.59
N ALA A 503 33.58 -6.60 11.59
CA ALA A 503 33.00 -5.97 12.77
C ALA A 503 32.82 -6.96 13.93
N SER A 504 32.30 -8.16 13.66
CA SER A 504 32.14 -9.21 14.67
C SER A 504 33.49 -9.64 15.24
N SER A 505 34.51 -9.82 14.42
CA SER A 505 35.87 -10.18 14.87
C SER A 505 36.45 -9.09 15.78
N LEU A 506 36.38 -7.82 15.37
CA LEU A 506 36.88 -6.69 16.17
C LEU A 506 36.16 -6.53 17.51
N ILE A 507 34.83 -6.71 17.54
CA ILE A 507 34.06 -6.68 18.79
C ILE A 507 34.52 -7.81 19.72
N LEU A 508 34.70 -9.03 19.19
CA LEU A 508 35.13 -10.18 19.98
C LEU A 508 36.56 -10.02 20.53
N GLU A 509 37.47 -9.41 19.76
CA GLU A 509 38.83 -9.12 20.21
C GLU A 509 38.87 -8.09 21.35
N HIS A 510 38.00 -7.08 21.30
CA HIS A 510 37.94 -6.01 22.31
C HIS A 510 37.05 -6.36 23.51
N LEU A 511 36.32 -7.49 23.48
CA LEU A 511 35.49 -7.93 24.60
C LEU A 511 36.35 -8.49 25.73
N GLU A 512 36.30 -7.86 26.90
CA GLU A 512 37.01 -8.32 28.10
C GLU A 512 36.45 -9.65 28.67
N THR A 513 35.23 -10.03 28.30
CA THR A 513 34.52 -11.19 28.87
C THR A 513 34.47 -12.37 27.91
N LYS A 514 34.54 -13.59 28.47
CA LYS A 514 34.46 -14.84 27.68
C LYS A 514 33.07 -15.13 27.10
N THR A 515 32.03 -14.46 27.60
CA THR A 515 30.63 -14.68 27.20
C THR A 515 30.14 -13.55 26.32
N VAL A 516 29.64 -13.87 25.13
CA VAL A 516 29.09 -12.86 24.21
C VAL A 516 27.70 -12.41 24.70
N PRO A 517 27.50 -11.13 25.00
CA PRO A 517 26.27 -10.63 25.63
C PRO A 517 25.16 -10.28 24.63
N PHE A 518 25.32 -10.61 23.34
CA PHE A 518 24.36 -10.33 22.28
C PHE A 518 24.18 -11.56 21.36
N SER A 519 23.06 -11.62 20.65
CA SER A 519 22.72 -12.77 19.80
C SER A 519 23.06 -12.54 18.33
N MET A 520 23.22 -13.64 17.58
CA MET A 520 23.38 -13.63 16.11
C MET A 520 22.21 -12.98 15.36
N ARG A 521 21.06 -12.77 16.03
CA ARG A 521 19.95 -12.03 15.44
C ARG A 521 20.31 -10.58 15.19
N LEU A 522 21.23 -10.00 15.97
CA LEU A 522 21.67 -8.63 15.81
C LEU A 522 22.36 -8.41 14.45
N GLU A 523 23.24 -9.32 14.05
CA GLU A 523 23.86 -9.33 12.72
C GLU A 523 22.81 -9.40 11.60
N ARG A 524 21.84 -10.31 11.74
CA ARG A 524 20.71 -10.40 10.81
C ARG A 524 19.92 -9.08 10.72
N ARG A 525 19.77 -8.32 11.83
CA ARG A 525 19.11 -7.00 11.81
C ARG A 525 19.94 -5.94 11.09
N ALA A 526 21.26 -5.99 11.21
CA ALA A 526 22.15 -5.11 10.44
C ALA A 526 21.99 -5.34 8.94
N VAL A 527 21.97 -6.60 8.49
CA VAL A 527 21.72 -6.94 7.08
C VAL A 527 20.33 -6.48 6.64
N GLN A 528 19.30 -6.65 7.47
CA GLN A 528 17.95 -6.14 7.19
C GLN A 528 17.93 -4.62 7.02
N LEU A 529 18.60 -3.89 7.91
CA LEU A 529 18.67 -2.44 7.86
C LEU A 529 19.38 -1.96 6.59
N ALA A 530 20.55 -2.51 6.29
CA ALA A 530 21.32 -2.20 5.08
C ALA A 530 20.48 -2.46 3.81
N SER A 531 19.76 -3.59 3.79
CA SER A 531 18.90 -3.97 2.67
C SER A 531 17.73 -3.00 2.48
N ALA A 532 17.06 -2.62 3.57
CA ALA A 532 15.95 -1.65 3.55
C ALA A 532 16.41 -0.27 3.09
N MET A 533 17.58 0.20 3.55
CA MET A 533 18.18 1.47 3.10
C MET A 533 18.50 1.42 1.61
N SER A 534 19.05 0.31 1.13
CA SER A 534 19.48 0.13 -0.27
C SER A 534 18.31 0.21 -1.25
N LEU A 535 17.09 -0.08 -0.82
CA LEU A 535 15.88 0.08 -1.63
C LEU A 535 15.69 1.52 -2.14
N MET A 536 16.26 2.52 -1.46
CA MET A 536 16.27 3.92 -1.93
C MET A 536 16.94 4.11 -3.30
N ASN A 537 17.79 3.16 -3.72
CA ASN A 537 18.46 3.17 -5.02
C ASN A 537 17.62 2.52 -6.14
N TYR A 538 16.35 2.17 -5.91
CA TYR A 538 15.49 1.45 -6.87
C TYR A 538 15.54 2.01 -8.30
N PHE A 539 15.40 3.34 -8.45
CA PHE A 539 15.42 3.98 -9.77
C PHE A 539 16.83 4.22 -10.31
N ARG A 540 17.84 4.28 -9.44
CA ARG A 540 19.25 4.49 -9.80
C ARG A 540 19.86 3.23 -10.40
N THR A 541 19.54 2.07 -9.83
CA THR A 541 20.01 0.77 -10.31
C THR A 541 19.29 0.37 -11.59
N ARG A 542 20.02 0.04 -12.65
CA ARG A 542 19.42 -0.42 -13.93
C ARG A 542 19.09 -1.91 -13.96
N SER A 543 19.76 -2.69 -13.11
CA SER A 543 19.58 -4.14 -12.96
C SER A 543 18.24 -4.47 -12.27
N ASP A 544 17.80 -5.72 -12.43
CA ASP A 544 16.60 -6.30 -11.79
C ASP A 544 16.83 -6.59 -10.30
N VAL A 545 18.09 -6.59 -9.85
CA VAL A 545 18.48 -6.66 -8.45
C VAL A 545 19.19 -5.39 -8.00
N ILE A 546 18.97 -4.98 -6.76
CA ILE A 546 19.59 -3.81 -6.13
C ILE A 546 20.66 -4.33 -5.18
N PRO A 547 21.97 -4.15 -5.46
CA PRO A 547 23.00 -4.53 -4.51
C PRO A 547 22.89 -3.68 -3.24
N ILE A 548 23.26 -4.26 -2.09
CA ILE A 548 23.42 -3.51 -0.86
C ILE A 548 24.44 -2.39 -1.09
N ASP A 549 24.01 -1.15 -0.84
CA ASP A 549 24.78 0.08 -1.02
C ASP A 549 25.85 0.20 0.07
N SER A 550 27.05 0.70 -0.29
CA SER A 550 28.16 0.79 0.67
C SER A 550 27.89 1.78 1.81
N THR A 551 27.18 2.89 1.57
CA THR A 551 26.74 3.78 2.66
C THR A 551 25.70 3.09 3.53
N ALA A 552 24.75 2.34 2.94
CA ALA A 552 23.79 1.56 3.71
C ALA A 552 24.48 0.49 4.58
N ALA A 553 25.46 -0.22 4.04
CA ALA A 553 26.27 -1.20 4.78
C ALA A 553 27.01 -0.53 5.94
N ARG A 554 27.74 0.58 5.70
CA ARG A 554 28.44 1.31 6.77
C ARG A 554 27.51 1.76 7.89
N MET A 555 26.36 2.34 7.57
CA MET A 555 25.38 2.79 8.58
C MET A 555 24.81 1.63 9.38
N ALA A 556 24.55 0.48 8.73
CA ALA A 556 24.06 -0.70 9.40
C ALA A 556 25.11 -1.39 10.28
N ILE A 557 26.37 -1.39 9.87
CA ILE A 557 27.50 -1.89 10.66
C ILE A 557 27.78 -0.97 11.85
N GLN A 558 27.72 0.35 11.67
CA GLN A 558 27.78 1.29 12.78
C GLN A 558 26.67 1.00 13.80
N PHE A 559 25.43 0.80 13.33
CA PHE A 559 24.33 0.39 14.19
C PHE A 559 24.61 -0.93 14.94
N PHE A 560 25.15 -1.93 14.24
CA PHE A 560 25.53 -3.21 14.84
C PHE A 560 26.52 -3.04 15.99
N VAL A 561 27.61 -2.31 15.75
CA VAL A 561 28.66 -2.07 16.75
C VAL A 561 28.14 -1.26 17.92
N GLU A 562 27.37 -0.19 17.66
CA GLU A 562 26.72 0.62 18.72
C GLU A 562 25.81 -0.25 19.61
N GLU A 563 24.98 -1.09 19.01
CA GLU A 563 24.04 -1.93 19.76
C GLU A 563 24.76 -3.05 20.52
N ALA A 564 25.79 -3.66 19.94
CA ALA A 564 26.66 -4.63 20.62
C ALA A 564 27.39 -4.00 21.81
N TRP A 565 27.88 -2.77 21.65
CA TRP A 565 28.52 -1.98 22.71
C TRP A 565 27.57 -1.74 23.88
N ILE A 566 26.35 -1.29 23.62
CA ILE A 566 25.36 -1.04 24.67
C ILE A 566 24.95 -2.34 25.38
N ARG A 567 24.77 -3.44 24.64
CA ARG A 567 24.44 -4.76 25.21
C ARG A 567 25.57 -5.36 26.04
N SER A 568 26.81 -5.07 25.65
CA SER A 568 27.99 -5.43 26.44
C SER A 568 28.19 -4.61 27.71
N LYS A 569 27.27 -3.67 28.02
CA LYS A 569 27.42 -2.70 29.12
C LYS A 569 28.67 -1.84 28.98
N GLU A 570 29.01 -1.51 27.74
CA GLU A 570 30.09 -0.57 27.41
C GLU A 570 31.47 -1.10 27.84
N THR A 571 31.67 -2.43 27.84
CA THR A 571 32.92 -3.08 28.26
C THR A 571 34.05 -2.96 27.25
N PHE A 572 33.81 -2.39 26.08
CA PHE A 572 34.83 -2.15 25.07
C PHE A 572 34.76 -0.71 24.54
N SER A 573 35.82 -0.24 23.88
CA SER A 573 35.87 1.10 23.30
C SER A 573 35.16 1.16 21.96
N LEU A 574 33.99 1.82 21.92
CA LEU A 574 33.24 2.03 20.68
C LEU A 574 34.07 2.82 19.64
N TYR A 575 34.85 3.81 20.08
CA TYR A 575 35.63 4.66 19.20
C TYR A 575 36.75 3.86 18.50
N ASP A 576 37.46 3.03 19.23
CA ASP A 576 38.60 2.26 18.68
C ASP A 576 38.10 1.24 17.65
N VAL A 577 37.04 0.49 17.98
CA VAL A 577 36.42 -0.47 17.06
C VAL A 577 35.92 0.21 15.78
N LEU A 578 35.22 1.35 15.89
CA LEU A 578 34.74 2.09 14.71
C LEU A 578 35.87 2.68 13.87
N LYS A 579 36.95 3.13 14.50
CA LYS A 579 38.14 3.68 13.83
C LYS A 579 38.94 2.62 13.09
N GLU A 580 38.98 1.39 13.59
CA GLU A 580 39.61 0.26 12.88
C GLU A 580 38.73 -0.29 11.75
N LEU A 581 37.41 -0.11 11.86
CA LEU A 581 36.44 -0.49 10.85
C LEU A 581 36.50 0.37 9.59
N PHE A 582 36.54 1.70 9.73
CA PHE A 582 36.28 2.69 8.66
C PHE A 582 37.42 3.64 8.32
#